data_AF-A0A3Q1G591-F1
#
_entry.id   AF-A0A3Q1G591-F1
#
_cell.length_a   1.000
_cell.length_b   1.000
_cell.length_c   1.000
_cell.angle_alpha   90.00
_cell.angle_beta   90.00
_cell.angle_gamma   90.00
#
_symmetry.space_group_name_H-M   'P 1'
#
loop_
_entity.id
_entity.type
_entity.pdbx_description
1 polymer ?
#
loop_
_entity_poly.entity_id
_entity_poly.type
_entity_poly.pdbx_seq_one_letter_code
_entity_poly.pdbx_strand_id
1 'polypeptide(L)' 'MCNKGNNEVIKCKAAVAWEPNKPLVIEEIEVAPPKANEVRIKVRQY' A
#
# COMPACT_ATOMS: atom_id res chain seq x y z
N MET A 1 4.56 16.54 -8.20
CA MET A 1 5.29 15.27 -8.35
C MET A 1 6.42 15.27 -7.32
N CYS A 2 6.23 14.71 -6.14
CA CYS A 2 7.33 14.61 -5.18
C CYS A 2 8.04 13.27 -5.39
N ASN A 3 9.32 13.35 -5.76
CA ASN A 3 10.28 12.25 -5.75
C ASN A 3 10.43 11.77 -4.30
N LYS A 4 9.71 10.70 -3.95
CA LYS A 4 9.65 10.16 -2.60
C LYS A 4 10.74 9.11 -2.45
N GLY A 5 11.73 9.38 -1.58
CA GLY A 5 12.87 8.52 -1.34
C GLY A 5 12.46 7.13 -0.82
N ASN A 6 13.31 6.14 -1.05
CA ASN A 6 13.03 4.72 -0.80
C ASN A 6 12.70 4.37 0.66
N ASN A 7 12.88 5.30 1.61
CA ASN A 7 12.69 5.10 3.05
C ASN A 7 11.44 5.79 3.62
N GLU A 8 10.61 6.45 2.81
CA GLU A 8 9.38 7.07 3.30
C GLU A 8 8.19 6.09 3.30
N VAL A 9 7.34 6.25 4.33
CA VAL A 9 6.03 5.61 4.42
C VAL A 9 5.12 6.22 3.35
N ILE A 10 4.52 5.37 2.52
CA ILE A 10 3.61 5.79 1.45
C ILE A 10 2.18 5.62 1.92
N LYS A 11 1.37 6.66 1.80
CA LYS A 11 -0.09 6.55 1.96
C LYS A 11 -0.70 6.12 0.63
N CYS A 12 -1.46 5.02 0.63
CA CYS A 12 -2.20 4.56 -0.54
C CYS A 12 -3.57 4.02 -0.17
N LYS A 13 -4.50 4.08 -1.11
CA LYS A 13 -5.81 3.44 -0.97
C LYS A 13 -5.67 1.94 -1.22
N ALA A 14 -6.19 1.14 -0.32
CA ALA A 14 -6.23 -0.30 -0.43
C ALA A 14 -7.61 -0.84 -0.05
N ALA A 15 -7.95 -2.01 -0.58
CA ALA A 15 -9.15 -2.75 -0.20
C ALA A 15 -8.80 -3.67 0.98
N VAL A 16 -9.37 -3.39 2.16
CA VAL A 16 -9.09 -4.10 3.40
C VAL A 16 -10.27 -5.01 3.75
N ALA A 17 -9.95 -6.27 4.07
CA ALA A 17 -10.91 -7.25 4.57
C ALA A 17 -10.83 -7.31 6.10
N TRP A 18 -11.79 -6.69 6.78
CA TRP A 18 -11.87 -6.71 8.24
C TRP A 18 -12.47 -8.01 8.80
N GLU A 19 -13.42 -8.60 8.08
CA GLU A 19 -14.13 -9.82 8.48
C GLU A 19 -14.40 -10.74 7.27
N PRO A 20 -14.49 -12.07 7.48
CA PRO A 20 -14.90 -12.98 6.44
C PRO A 20 -16.35 -12.71 6.00
N ASN A 21 -16.61 -12.82 4.69
CA ASN A 21 -17.93 -12.61 4.06
C ASN A 21 -18.50 -11.18 4.13
N LYS A 22 -17.71 -10.17 4.50
CA LYS A 22 -18.08 -8.75 4.35
C LYS A 22 -17.47 -8.15 3.07
N PRO A 23 -18.12 -7.12 2.48
CA PRO A 23 -17.52 -6.39 1.38
C PRO A 23 -16.21 -5.73 1.82
N LEU A 24 -15.24 -5.68 0.90
CA LEU A 24 -13.97 -5.01 1.14
C LEU A 24 -14.20 -3.51 1.30
N VAL A 25 -13.56 -2.92 2.32
CA VAL A 25 -13.64 -1.48 2.56
C VAL A 25 -12.42 -0.82 1.92
N ILE A 26 -12.64 0.25 1.15
CA ILE A 26 -11.54 1.04 0.58
C ILE A 26 -11.10 2.09 1.59
N GLU A 27 -9.91 1.91 2.16
CA GLU A 27 -9.36 2.80 3.17
C GLU A 27 -7.93 3.23 2.80
N GLU A 28 -7.48 4.34 3.38
CA GLU A 28 -6.12 4.82 3.19
C GLU A 28 -5.20 4.18 4.22
N ILE A 29 -4.23 3.41 3.74
CA ILE A 29 -3.26 2.69 4.57
C ILE A 29 -1.85 3.24 4.35
N GLU A 30 -1.01 3.04 5.37
CA GLU A 30 0.40 3.41 5.36
C GLU A 30 1.25 2.19 5.02
N VAL A 31 1.94 2.24 3.87
CA VAL A 31 2.85 1.20 3.40
C VAL A 31 4.28 1.58 3.77
N ALA A 32 4.87 0.76 4.65
CA ALA A 32 6.24 0.90 5.09
C ALA A 32 7.25 0.77 3.92
N PRO A 33 8.48 1.28 4.09
CA PRO A 33 9.56 0.99 3.16
C PRO A 33 9.95 -0.51 3.19
N PRO A 34 10.42 -1.07 2.07
CA PRO A 34 10.89 -2.45 2.03
C PRO A 34 12.18 -2.61 2.85
N LYS A 35 12.34 -3.75 3.52
CA LYS A 35 13.58 -4.13 4.20
C LYS A 35 14.60 -4.76 3.24
N ALA A 36 15.75 -5.17 3.76
CA ALA A 36 16.75 -5.89 2.98
C ALA A 36 16.14 -7.16 2.35
N ASN A 37 16.33 -7.32 1.04
CA ASN A 37 15.77 -8.41 0.22
C ASN A 37 14.23 -8.41 0.05
N GLU A 38 13.53 -7.31 0.37
CA GLU A 38 12.11 -7.14 0.06
C GLU A 38 11.91 -6.23 -1.17
N VAL A 39 10.83 -6.44 -1.91
CA VAL A 39 10.47 -5.60 -3.07
C VAL A 39 9.09 -5.01 -2.87
N ARG A 40 8.99 -3.67 -2.97
CA ARG A 40 7.73 -2.93 -2.92
C ARG A 40 7.23 -2.64 -4.33
N ILE A 41 6.08 -3.22 -4.72
CA ILE A 41 5.52 -3.11 -6.07
C ILE A 41 4.36 -2.10 -6.10
N LYS A 42 4.36 -1.19 -7.07
CA LYS A 42 3.21 -0.34 -7.37
C LYS A 42 2.32 -1.05 -8.39
N VAL A 43 1.15 -1.50 -7.97
CA VAL A 43 0.13 -2.03 -8.88
C VAL A 43 -0.35 -0.90 -9.78
N ARG A 44 -0.19 -1.05 -11.10
CA ARG A 44 -0.79 -0.15 -12.09
C ARG A 44 -2.13 -0.76 -12.51
N GLN A 45 -3.19 0.04 -12.50
CA GLN A 45 -4.42 -0.31 -13.22
C GLN A 45 -4.17 0.01 -14.70
N TYR A 46 -4.44 -0.96 -15.56
CA TYR A 46 -4.38 -0.84 -17.02
C TYR A 46 -5.65 -0.20 -17.57
#